data_AF-C1B6C0-F1
#
_entry.id   AF-C1B6C0-F1
#
_cell.length_a   1.000
_cell.length_b   1.000
_cell.length_c   1.000
_cell.angle_alpha   90.00
_cell.angle_beta   90.00
_cell.angle_gamma   90.00
#
_symmetry.space_group_name_H-M   'P 1'
#
loop_
_entity.id
_entity.type
_entity.pdbx_description
1 polymer ?
#
loop_
_entity_poly.entity_id
_entity_poly.type
_entity_poly.pdbx_seq_one_letter_code
_entity_poly.pdbx_strand_id
1 'polypeptide(L)'
;MLPLPGRFNTAVRSLVAQRRAATDCQWKDVVFERQFDLFSVDDARAVEQEALDSGYRFEYSATVSLDSEPDKYKRVDREARTFAEGLDSDGRRQVGVGDNVIKKSRTVTGPVALVSTIEQVMEFLTDGIPPGTIAVIGDSGGTLTAPIIEGFAGVICLGGTVRSHLGILAREYDVPTLMNCKINDLKNGDVVELEVTAAPPASDAYELGDTGHARIWLIENEG
;
A
#
# COMPACT_ATOMS: atom_id res chain seq x y z
N MET A 1 -0.06 26.48 -5.61
CA MET A 1 0.86 25.44 -6.12
C MET A 1 0.02 24.38 -6.81
N LEU A 2 0.31 24.00 -8.06
CA LEU A 2 -0.44 22.91 -8.70
C LEU A 2 -0.21 21.60 -7.93
N PRO A 3 -1.21 20.71 -7.82
CA PRO A 3 -0.99 19.33 -7.35
C PRO A 3 0.11 18.66 -8.15
N LEU A 4 0.86 17.73 -7.55
CA LEU A 4 2.00 17.07 -8.19
C LEU A 4 1.70 16.54 -9.61
N PRO A 5 0.56 15.85 -9.86
CA PRO A 5 0.24 15.41 -11.23
C PRO A 5 0.08 16.57 -12.20
N GLY A 6 -0.48 17.70 -11.75
CA GLY A 6 -0.62 18.91 -12.55
C GLY A 6 0.73 19.54 -12.90
N ARG A 7 1.69 19.55 -11.95
CA ARG A 7 3.06 20.04 -12.18
C ARG A 7 3.77 19.21 -13.23
N PHE A 8 3.79 17.89 -13.07
CA PHE A 8 4.43 16.96 -14.01
C PHE A 8 3.82 17.05 -15.40
N ASN A 9 2.49 16.96 -15.50
CA ASN A 9 1.80 17.06 -16.79
C ASN A 9 2.09 18.39 -17.49
N THR A 10 2.15 19.50 -16.75
CA THR A 10 2.45 20.81 -17.33
C THR A 10 3.90 20.86 -17.83
N ALA A 11 4.86 20.41 -17.04
CA ALA A 11 6.29 20.42 -17.41
C ALA A 11 6.55 19.57 -18.67
N VAL A 12 6.05 18.33 -18.68
CA VAL A 12 6.17 17.41 -19.83
C VAL A 12 5.52 18.02 -21.07
N ARG A 13 4.27 18.49 -20.98
CA ARG A 13 3.56 19.09 -22.13
C ARG A 13 4.26 20.32 -22.67
N SER A 14 4.79 21.17 -21.79
CA SER A 14 5.48 22.41 -22.19
C SER A 14 6.76 22.10 -22.96
N LEU A 15 7.56 21.16 -22.45
CA LEU A 15 8.82 20.76 -23.10
C LEU A 15 8.56 20.08 -24.45
N VAL A 16 7.61 19.15 -24.50
CA VAL A 16 7.21 18.47 -25.74
C VAL A 16 6.67 19.47 -26.77
N ALA A 17 5.82 20.43 -26.35
CA ALA A 17 5.28 21.45 -27.24
C ALA A 17 6.39 22.35 -27.82
N GLN A 18 7.35 22.76 -26.98
CA GLN A 18 8.49 23.57 -27.40
C GLN A 18 9.35 22.84 -28.45
N ARG A 19 9.74 21.59 -28.18
CA ARG A 19 10.56 20.80 -29.12
C ARG A 19 9.80 20.41 -30.38
N ARG A 20 8.49 20.15 -30.26
CA ARG A 20 7.62 19.87 -31.42
C ARG A 20 7.57 21.06 -32.37
N ALA A 21 7.46 22.28 -31.84
CA ALA A 21 7.48 23.50 -32.65
C ALA A 21 8.85 23.74 -33.31
N ALA A 22 9.94 23.27 -32.69
CA ALA A 22 11.29 23.37 -33.24
C ALA A 22 11.65 22.24 -34.24
N THR A 23 10.83 21.20 -34.34
CA THR A 23 11.12 20.02 -35.19
C THR A 23 10.20 19.98 -36.40
N ASP A 24 10.78 20.05 -37.60
CA ASP A 24 10.05 19.96 -38.87
C ASP A 24 9.82 18.50 -39.31
N CYS A 25 9.03 17.77 -38.53
CA CYS A 25 8.63 16.38 -38.83
C CYS A 25 7.11 16.23 -38.68
N GLN A 26 6.50 15.15 -39.18
CA GLN A 26 5.11 14.86 -38.83
C GLN A 26 5.04 14.09 -37.51
N TRP A 27 3.93 14.24 -36.79
CA TRP A 27 3.73 13.57 -35.50
C TRP A 27 3.93 12.04 -35.59
N LYS A 28 3.43 11.43 -36.67
CA LYS A 28 3.60 9.99 -36.94
C LYS A 28 5.06 9.54 -37.04
N ASP A 29 5.95 10.43 -37.49
CA ASP A 29 7.37 10.11 -37.68
C ASP A 29 8.13 10.18 -36.35
N VAL A 30 7.52 10.78 -35.32
CA VAL A 30 8.12 10.95 -34.00
C VAL A 30 7.68 9.87 -33.02
N VAL A 31 6.38 9.57 -32.97
CA VAL A 31 5.80 8.72 -31.91
C VAL A 31 6.35 7.28 -31.92
N PHE A 32 6.76 6.75 -33.08
CA PHE A 32 7.19 5.36 -33.18
C PHE A 32 8.70 5.16 -33.22
N GLU A 33 9.44 6.07 -33.87
CA GLU A 33 10.87 5.87 -34.14
C GLU A 33 11.77 6.85 -33.37
N ARG A 34 11.22 8.00 -32.97
CA ARG A 34 11.98 9.13 -32.41
C ARG A 34 11.33 9.68 -31.15
N GLN A 35 10.66 8.80 -30.41
CA GLN A 35 9.84 9.19 -29.25
C GLN A 35 10.65 9.92 -28.17
N PHE A 36 11.94 9.62 -28.05
CA PHE A 36 12.85 10.24 -27.09
C PHE A 36 13.40 11.61 -27.53
N ASP A 37 13.20 12.01 -28.79
CA ASP A 37 13.63 13.34 -29.28
C ASP A 37 12.79 14.46 -28.65
N LEU A 38 11.51 14.21 -28.40
CA LEU A 38 10.62 15.18 -27.76
C LEU A 38 10.69 15.14 -26.24
N PHE A 39 11.00 13.97 -25.68
CA PHE A 39 11.11 13.79 -24.23
C PHE A 39 12.04 12.62 -23.91
N SER A 40 13.23 12.92 -23.42
CA SER A 40 14.28 11.96 -23.07
C SER A 40 14.21 11.56 -21.59
N VAL A 41 15.01 10.57 -21.21
CA VAL A 41 15.18 10.19 -19.81
C VAL A 41 15.79 11.33 -18.99
N ASP A 42 16.70 12.11 -19.57
CA ASP A 42 17.31 13.24 -18.87
C ASP A 42 16.31 14.37 -18.63
N ASP A 43 15.33 14.55 -19.51
CA ASP A 43 14.21 15.46 -19.28
C ASP A 43 13.33 14.98 -18.13
N ALA A 44 13.05 13.68 -18.07
CA ALA A 44 12.30 13.09 -16.96
C ALA A 44 13.02 13.33 -15.62
N ARG A 45 14.34 13.12 -15.58
CA ARG A 45 15.19 13.39 -14.42
C ARG A 45 15.21 14.88 -14.05
N ALA A 46 15.27 15.77 -15.03
CA ALA A 46 15.24 17.21 -14.78
C ALA A 46 13.91 17.67 -14.17
N VAL A 47 12.78 17.16 -14.68
CA VAL A 47 11.45 17.45 -14.11
C VAL A 47 11.30 16.88 -12.70
N GLU A 48 11.82 15.67 -12.46
CA GLU A 48 11.86 15.09 -11.11
C GLU A 48 12.70 15.95 -10.17
N GLN A 49 13.90 16.35 -10.60
CA GLN A 49 14.82 17.16 -9.80
C GLN A 49 14.21 18.53 -9.47
N GLU A 50 13.51 19.18 -10.39
CA GLU A 50 12.81 20.45 -10.13
C GLU A 50 11.74 20.28 -9.03
N ALA A 51 11.03 19.14 -9.00
CA ALA A 51 10.11 18.83 -7.93
C ALA A 51 10.85 18.67 -6.59
N LEU A 52 11.94 17.91 -6.57
CA LEU A 52 12.75 17.68 -5.37
C LEU A 52 13.38 18.98 -4.82
N ASP A 53 13.89 19.83 -5.70
CA ASP A 53 14.50 21.13 -5.39
C ASP A 53 13.48 22.12 -4.83
N SER A 54 12.20 21.99 -5.21
CA SER A 54 11.11 22.77 -4.60
C SER A 54 10.77 22.35 -3.16
N GLY A 55 11.53 21.40 -2.59
CA GLY A 55 11.28 20.82 -1.28
C GLY A 55 10.20 19.74 -1.27
N TYR A 56 9.66 19.37 -2.44
CA TYR A 56 8.70 18.28 -2.54
C TYR A 56 9.41 16.95 -2.26
N ARG A 57 8.71 16.05 -1.58
CA ARG A 57 9.13 14.66 -1.37
C ARG A 57 7.97 13.75 -1.72
N PHE A 58 8.25 12.67 -2.43
CA PHE A 58 7.23 11.76 -2.91
C PHE A 58 6.65 10.92 -1.78
N GLU A 59 5.37 10.61 -1.86
CA GLU A 59 4.85 9.48 -1.08
C GLU A 59 5.38 8.19 -1.68
N TYR A 60 5.64 7.22 -0.81
CA TYR A 60 6.11 5.90 -1.21
C TYR A 60 4.99 4.90 -0.95
N SER A 61 4.88 3.93 -1.84
CA SER A 61 4.17 2.69 -1.57
C SER A 61 5.19 1.70 -0.98
N ALA A 62 6.16 1.25 -1.75
CA ALA A 62 7.11 0.26 -1.24
C ALA A 62 8.08 0.81 -0.18
N THR A 63 8.21 0.17 0.98
CA THR A 63 9.25 0.52 1.99
C THR A 63 10.65 0.44 1.39
N VAL A 64 10.91 -0.49 0.46
CA VAL A 64 12.20 -0.59 -0.25
C VAL A 64 12.57 0.70 -1.01
N SER A 65 11.59 1.51 -1.42
CA SER A 65 11.85 2.81 -2.06
C SER A 65 12.51 3.81 -1.09
N LEU A 66 12.22 3.72 0.21
CA LEU A 66 12.88 4.52 1.24
C LEU A 66 14.36 4.12 1.42
N ASP A 67 14.68 2.84 1.22
CA ASP A 67 16.03 2.33 1.38
C ASP A 67 16.88 2.63 0.14
N SER A 68 16.29 2.49 -1.06
CA SER A 68 17.00 2.67 -2.32
C SER A 68 17.27 4.13 -2.69
N GLU A 69 16.32 5.02 -2.43
CA GLU A 69 16.42 6.45 -2.79
C GLU A 69 15.91 7.35 -1.64
N PRO A 70 16.59 7.32 -0.48
CA PRO A 70 16.08 7.86 0.77
C PRO A 70 15.75 9.35 0.74
N ASP A 71 16.43 10.12 -0.11
CA ASP A 71 16.29 11.58 -0.20
C ASP A 71 15.10 12.02 -1.06
N LYS A 72 14.49 11.12 -1.85
CA LYS A 72 13.39 11.45 -2.75
C LYS A 72 12.01 11.37 -2.09
N TYR A 73 11.87 10.48 -1.12
CA TYR A 73 10.59 10.16 -0.52
C TYR A 73 10.40 10.90 0.79
N LYS A 74 9.14 11.15 1.15
CA LYS A 74 8.78 11.64 2.47
C LYS A 74 9.22 10.55 3.43
N ARG A 75 10.29 10.81 4.18
CA ARG A 75 10.44 10.21 5.49
C ARG A 75 9.38 10.86 6.35
N VAL A 76 8.17 10.32 6.25
CA VAL A 76 7.35 10.28 7.45
C VAL A 76 8.26 9.51 8.38
N ASP A 77 8.87 10.20 9.36
CA ASP A 77 9.08 9.51 10.63
C ASP A 77 7.73 8.83 10.80
N ARG A 78 7.70 7.52 10.61
CA ARG A 78 6.87 6.75 11.49
C ARG A 78 7.46 7.13 12.86
N GLU A 79 7.09 8.32 13.40
CA GLU A 79 6.34 8.36 14.63
C GLU A 79 5.50 7.12 14.45
N ALA A 80 5.96 6.03 15.07
CA ALA A 80 5.07 4.96 15.44
C ALA A 80 3.87 5.77 15.88
N ARG A 81 2.85 5.85 15.03
CA ARG A 81 1.63 6.55 15.38
C ARG A 81 1.09 5.51 16.31
N THR A 82 1.66 5.53 17.52
CA THR A 82 1.51 4.54 18.54
C THR A 82 0.04 4.57 18.68
N PHE A 83 -0.60 3.50 18.19
CA PHE A 83 -2.00 3.39 18.42
C PHE A 83 -2.10 3.45 19.94
N ALA A 84 -2.73 4.49 20.47
CA ALA A 84 -2.83 4.69 21.90
C ALA A 84 -3.51 3.43 22.41
N GLU A 85 -2.75 2.61 23.12
CA GLU A 85 -3.20 1.29 23.54
C GLU A 85 -4.43 1.50 24.41
N GLY A 86 -5.58 1.18 23.82
CA GLY A 86 -6.85 1.14 24.51
C GLY A 86 -7.09 -0.32 24.83
N LEU A 87 -7.26 -0.62 26.11
CA LEU A 87 -8.03 -1.79 26.48
C LEU A 87 -9.45 -1.52 25.98
N ASP A 88 -9.95 -2.38 25.10
CA ASP A 88 -11.38 -2.38 24.79
C ASP A 88 -12.14 -2.76 26.08
N SER A 89 -13.41 -2.37 26.15
CA SER A 89 -14.32 -2.69 27.24
C SER A 89 -14.40 -4.18 27.61
N ASP A 90 -13.99 -5.05 26.69
CA ASP A 90 -13.92 -6.51 26.85
C ASP A 90 -12.56 -7.03 27.36
N GLY A 91 -11.61 -6.15 27.73
CA GLY A 91 -10.28 -6.54 28.22
C GLY A 91 -9.29 -6.94 27.12
N ARG A 92 -9.66 -6.84 25.84
CA ARG A 92 -8.78 -7.09 24.69
C ARG A 92 -7.90 -5.88 24.42
N ARG A 93 -6.61 -6.10 24.13
CA ARG A 93 -5.68 -5.03 23.77
C ARG A 93 -5.83 -4.70 22.30
N GLN A 94 -6.37 -3.53 21.98
CA GLN A 94 -6.39 -3.07 20.60
C GLN A 94 -4.98 -2.64 20.19
N VAL A 95 -4.48 -3.24 19.11
CA VAL A 95 -3.12 -3.01 18.58
C VAL A 95 -3.12 -2.37 17.20
N GLY A 96 -4.28 -2.19 16.58
CA GLY A 96 -4.36 -1.47 15.33
C GLY A 96 -5.76 -1.23 14.79
N VAL A 97 -5.78 -0.60 13.62
CA VAL A 97 -6.97 -0.32 12.82
C VAL A 97 -6.66 -0.44 11.32
N GLY A 98 -7.68 -0.67 10.48
CA GLY A 98 -7.55 -0.66 9.03
C GLY A 98 -8.89 -0.55 8.31
N ASP A 99 -8.85 -0.36 7.00
CA ASP A 99 -10.03 -0.25 6.15
C ASP A 99 -10.50 -1.63 5.75
N ASN A 100 -11.70 -2.04 6.17
CA ASN A 100 -12.22 -3.36 5.83
C ASN A 100 -12.54 -3.46 4.34
N VAL A 101 -12.04 -4.51 3.68
CA VAL A 101 -12.27 -4.75 2.25
C VAL A 101 -13.63 -5.42 2.02
N ILE A 102 -13.97 -6.39 2.87
CA ILE A 102 -15.16 -7.22 2.70
C ILE A 102 -15.78 -7.53 4.06
N LYS A 103 -17.08 -7.24 4.20
CA LYS A 103 -17.82 -7.56 5.42
C LYS A 103 -18.05 -9.06 5.53
N LYS A 104 -17.66 -9.62 6.67
CA LYS A 104 -17.94 -10.99 7.09
C LYS A 104 -18.95 -11.01 8.23
N SER A 105 -19.51 -12.19 8.50
CA SER A 105 -20.47 -12.40 9.59
C SER A 105 -19.82 -12.52 10.98
N ARG A 106 -18.54 -12.89 11.03
CA ARG A 106 -17.76 -13.08 12.25
C ARG A 106 -16.36 -12.52 12.09
N THR A 107 -15.75 -12.14 13.21
CA THR A 107 -14.33 -11.80 13.27
C THR A 107 -13.48 -13.04 12.98
N VAL A 108 -12.21 -12.81 12.67
CA VAL A 108 -11.24 -13.86 12.32
C VAL A 108 -10.07 -13.76 13.27
N THR A 109 -9.69 -14.91 13.83
CA THR A 109 -8.58 -15.02 14.78
C THR A 109 -7.53 -15.98 14.26
N GLY A 110 -6.26 -15.66 14.45
CA GLY A 110 -5.18 -16.51 13.97
C GLY A 110 -3.78 -16.00 14.30
N PRO A 111 -2.76 -16.87 14.20
CA PRO A 111 -1.36 -16.49 14.38
C PRO A 111 -0.88 -15.62 13.22
N VAL A 112 -0.11 -14.58 13.56
CA VAL A 112 0.49 -13.65 12.60
C VAL A 112 1.68 -14.28 11.89
N ALA A 113 1.74 -14.09 10.57
CA ALA A 113 2.94 -14.27 9.76
C ALA A 113 3.27 -12.94 9.05
N LEU A 114 4.44 -12.37 9.35
CA LEU A 114 4.99 -11.20 8.70
C LEU A 114 5.56 -11.61 7.33
N VAL A 115 4.98 -11.09 6.26
CA VAL A 115 5.37 -11.38 4.88
C VAL A 115 5.96 -10.11 4.25
N SER A 116 7.29 -10.04 4.22
CA SER A 116 8.04 -8.89 3.72
C SER A 116 9.05 -9.24 2.63
N THR A 117 9.39 -10.51 2.42
CA THR A 117 10.36 -10.93 1.41
C THR A 117 9.81 -11.95 0.42
N ILE A 118 10.49 -12.09 -0.73
CA ILE A 118 10.14 -13.06 -1.77
C ILE A 118 10.38 -14.48 -1.27
N GLU A 119 11.44 -14.70 -0.50
CA GLU A 119 11.81 -16.00 0.06
C GLU A 119 10.69 -16.55 0.93
N GLN A 120 10.08 -15.73 1.78
CA GLN A 120 8.94 -16.14 2.61
C GLN A 120 7.72 -16.55 1.76
N VAL A 121 7.46 -15.84 0.66
CA VAL A 121 6.39 -16.21 -0.28
C VAL A 121 6.69 -17.55 -0.94
N MET A 122 7.95 -17.77 -1.35
CA MET A 122 8.38 -19.02 -1.97
C MET A 122 8.31 -20.20 -1.00
N GLU A 123 8.63 -19.98 0.29
CA GLU A 123 8.42 -20.97 1.35
C GLU A 123 6.95 -21.35 1.47
N PHE A 124 6.04 -20.37 1.56
CA PHE A 124 4.60 -20.66 1.62
C PHE A 124 4.05 -21.35 0.37
N LEU A 125 4.59 -21.04 -0.82
CA LEU A 125 4.23 -21.75 -2.05
C LEU A 125 4.69 -23.22 -2.04
N THR A 126 5.82 -23.51 -1.39
CA THR A 126 6.44 -24.84 -1.38
C THR A 126 5.87 -25.71 -0.26
N ASP A 127 5.81 -25.17 0.95
CA ASP A 127 5.46 -25.90 2.17
C ASP A 127 3.98 -25.75 2.55
N GLY A 128 3.28 -24.79 1.92
CA GLY A 128 1.91 -24.42 2.25
C GLY A 128 1.82 -23.43 3.40
N ILE A 129 0.67 -22.76 3.49
CA ILE A 129 0.37 -21.84 4.59
C ILE A 129 -0.23 -22.63 5.75
N PRO A 130 0.28 -22.46 6.99
CA PRO A 130 -0.32 -23.07 8.16
C PRO A 130 -1.80 -22.66 8.32
N PRO A 131 -2.70 -23.59 8.67
CA PRO A 131 -4.12 -23.28 8.81
C PRO A 131 -4.38 -22.18 9.84
N GLY A 132 -5.22 -21.21 9.49
CA GLY A 132 -5.59 -20.12 10.40
C GLY A 132 -4.63 -18.93 10.38
N THR A 133 -3.52 -18.97 9.62
CA THR A 133 -2.55 -17.87 9.60
C THR A 133 -3.13 -16.56 9.09
N ILE A 134 -2.80 -15.48 9.79
CA ILE A 134 -3.08 -14.10 9.39
C ILE A 134 -1.80 -13.48 8.83
N ALA A 135 -1.81 -13.08 7.56
CA ALA A 135 -0.65 -12.44 6.95
C ALA A 135 -0.61 -10.95 7.28
N VAL A 136 0.55 -10.45 7.71
CA VAL A 136 0.86 -9.02 7.75
C VAL A 136 1.76 -8.70 6.59
N ILE A 137 1.22 -7.95 5.63
CA ILE A 137 1.85 -7.68 4.34
C ILE A 137 2.22 -6.20 4.28
N GLY A 138 3.49 -5.94 3.94
CA GLY A 138 3.97 -4.59 3.67
C GLY A 138 3.27 -3.94 2.47
N ASP A 139 3.49 -2.66 2.30
CA ASP A 139 2.86 -1.85 1.24
C ASP A 139 3.19 -2.36 -0.18
N SER A 140 4.37 -2.97 -0.39
CA SER A 140 4.78 -3.56 -1.68
C SER A 140 4.37 -5.01 -1.93
N GLY A 141 3.70 -5.67 -0.98
CA GLY A 141 3.52 -7.12 -1.03
C GLY A 141 2.36 -7.64 -1.89
N GLY A 142 1.48 -6.76 -2.39
CA GLY A 142 0.27 -7.19 -3.10
C GLY A 142 0.52 -8.01 -4.37
N THR A 143 1.58 -7.74 -5.11
CA THR A 143 1.96 -8.53 -6.31
C THR A 143 2.64 -9.84 -5.93
N LEU A 144 3.49 -9.81 -4.89
CA LEU A 144 4.24 -10.99 -4.46
C LEU A 144 3.33 -12.03 -3.79
N THR A 145 2.32 -11.59 -3.04
CA THR A 145 1.46 -12.47 -2.24
C THR A 145 0.20 -12.94 -2.96
N ALA A 146 -0.09 -12.39 -4.15
CA ALA A 146 -1.26 -12.79 -4.95
C ALA A 146 -1.40 -14.32 -5.15
N PRO A 147 -0.33 -15.10 -5.40
CA PRO A 147 -0.44 -16.55 -5.58
C PRO A 147 -0.80 -17.34 -4.32
N ILE A 148 -0.59 -16.75 -3.13
CA ILE A 148 -0.76 -17.45 -1.84
C ILE A 148 -1.88 -16.84 -0.99
N ILE A 149 -2.53 -15.78 -1.47
CA ILE A 149 -3.48 -15.00 -0.66
C ILE A 149 -4.66 -15.84 -0.15
N GLU A 150 -5.15 -16.78 -0.96
CA GLU A 150 -6.30 -17.64 -0.62
C GLU A 150 -6.00 -18.64 0.52
N GLY A 151 -4.72 -18.89 0.81
CA GLY A 151 -4.31 -19.77 1.91
C GLY A 151 -4.39 -19.12 3.28
N PHE A 152 -4.47 -17.78 3.36
CA PHE A 152 -4.54 -17.08 4.64
C PHE A 152 -5.97 -17.00 5.17
N ALA A 153 -6.12 -17.13 6.49
CA ALA A 153 -7.40 -16.91 7.15
C ALA A 153 -7.78 -15.43 7.17
N GLY A 154 -6.79 -14.53 7.16
CA GLY A 154 -6.99 -13.10 7.01
C GLY A 154 -5.71 -12.37 6.63
N VAL A 155 -5.86 -11.12 6.18
CA VAL A 155 -4.75 -10.28 5.70
C VAL A 155 -4.81 -8.89 6.34
N ILE A 156 -3.67 -8.42 6.82
CA ILE A 156 -3.42 -7.06 7.29
C ILE A 156 -2.44 -6.42 6.28
N CYS A 157 -2.88 -5.45 5.50
CA CYS A 157 -2.01 -4.73 4.57
C CYS A 157 -1.71 -3.32 5.10
N LEU A 158 -0.42 -3.00 5.26
CA LEU A 158 0.02 -1.71 5.82
C LEU A 158 -0.19 -0.51 4.89
N GLY A 159 -0.45 -0.76 3.60
CA GLY A 159 -0.60 0.28 2.59
C GLY A 159 -1.78 0.04 1.68
N GLY A 160 -1.90 0.87 0.64
CA GLY A 160 -2.96 0.79 -0.36
C GLY A 160 -4.34 1.22 0.14
N THR A 161 -5.38 0.84 -0.60
CA THR A 161 -6.80 1.13 -0.30
C THR A 161 -7.63 -0.11 -0.57
N VAL A 162 -8.89 -0.14 -0.13
CA VAL A 162 -9.81 -1.26 -0.45
C VAL A 162 -10.06 -1.46 -1.95
N ARG A 163 -9.66 -0.49 -2.78
CA ARG A 163 -9.74 -0.53 -4.25
C ARG A 163 -8.42 -0.88 -4.93
N SER A 164 -7.34 -1.08 -4.18
CA SER A 164 -6.05 -1.48 -4.75
C SER A 164 -6.09 -2.94 -5.24
N HIS A 165 -5.06 -3.35 -5.98
CA HIS A 165 -4.96 -4.71 -6.53
C HIS A 165 -5.18 -5.79 -5.46
N LEU A 166 -4.52 -5.68 -4.30
CA LEU A 166 -4.69 -6.62 -3.20
C LEU A 166 -6.13 -6.63 -2.66
N GLY A 167 -6.75 -5.46 -2.51
CA GLY A 167 -8.16 -5.35 -2.10
C GLY A 167 -9.13 -5.95 -3.13
N ILE A 168 -8.80 -5.93 -4.42
CA ILE A 168 -9.58 -6.61 -5.46
C ILE A 168 -9.47 -8.12 -5.31
N LEU A 169 -8.24 -8.65 -5.23
CA LEU A 169 -7.99 -10.08 -5.08
C LEU A 169 -8.61 -10.64 -3.81
N ALA A 170 -8.50 -9.94 -2.69
CA ALA A 170 -9.12 -10.33 -1.43
C ALA A 170 -10.65 -10.52 -1.55
N ARG A 171 -11.34 -9.68 -2.33
CA ARG A 171 -12.78 -9.86 -2.60
C ARG A 171 -13.06 -11.03 -3.53
N GLU A 172 -12.20 -11.24 -4.52
CA GLU A 172 -12.35 -12.32 -5.49
C GLU A 172 -12.18 -13.70 -4.84
N TYR A 173 -11.18 -13.85 -3.98
CA TYR A 173 -10.92 -15.08 -3.22
C TYR A 173 -11.68 -15.15 -1.89
N ASP A 174 -12.56 -14.17 -1.61
CA ASP A 174 -13.34 -14.10 -0.37
C ASP A 174 -12.48 -14.14 0.92
N VAL A 175 -11.27 -13.56 0.88
CA VAL A 175 -10.31 -13.52 1.99
C VAL A 175 -10.55 -12.28 2.87
N PRO A 176 -10.82 -12.45 4.19
CA PRO A 176 -10.97 -11.34 5.12
C PRO A 176 -9.71 -10.45 5.15
N THR A 177 -9.85 -9.17 4.80
CA THR A 177 -8.68 -8.30 4.58
C THR A 177 -8.94 -6.89 5.10
N LEU A 178 -7.96 -6.35 5.82
CA LEU A 178 -7.88 -4.94 6.20
C LEU A 178 -6.76 -4.27 5.41
N MET A 179 -7.05 -3.12 4.80
CA MET A 179 -6.10 -2.31 4.03
C MET A 179 -5.71 -1.06 4.80
N ASN A 180 -4.63 -0.37 4.39
CA ASN A 180 -4.21 0.88 5.01
C ASN A 180 -4.06 0.76 6.55
N CYS A 181 -3.57 -0.40 7.00
CA CYS A 181 -3.54 -0.74 8.41
C CYS A 181 -2.48 0.08 9.16
N LYS A 182 -2.88 0.60 10.31
CA LYS A 182 -1.99 1.17 11.31
C LYS A 182 -1.96 0.21 12.49
N ILE A 183 -0.82 -0.43 12.70
CA ILE A 183 -0.62 -1.44 13.75
C ILE A 183 0.60 -1.07 14.59
N ASN A 184 0.58 -1.45 15.87
CA ASN A 184 1.75 -1.48 16.75
C ASN A 184 2.63 -2.72 16.39
N ASP A 185 3.77 -2.88 17.07
CA ASP A 185 4.72 -3.98 16.81
C ASP A 185 4.08 -5.37 17.03
N LEU A 186 3.62 -5.99 15.94
CA LEU A 186 3.23 -7.39 15.86
C LEU A 186 4.43 -8.26 15.48
N LYS A 187 4.51 -9.45 16.08
CA LYS A 187 5.57 -10.44 15.82
C LYS A 187 4.98 -11.69 15.19
N ASN A 188 5.83 -12.47 14.52
CA ASN A 188 5.47 -13.79 14.05
C ASN A 188 4.98 -14.66 15.23
N GLY A 189 3.82 -15.29 15.06
CA GLY A 189 3.19 -16.14 16.07
C GLY A 189 2.24 -15.42 17.03
N ASP A 190 2.23 -14.09 17.07
CA ASP A 190 1.23 -13.34 17.85
C ASP A 190 -0.18 -13.71 17.37
N VAL A 191 -1.11 -13.94 18.29
CA VAL A 191 -2.49 -14.27 17.93
C VAL A 191 -3.29 -12.98 17.89
N VAL A 192 -3.88 -12.67 16.74
CA VAL A 192 -4.69 -11.46 16.56
C VAL A 192 -6.10 -11.79 16.13
N GLU A 193 -7.03 -10.88 16.47
CA GLU A 193 -8.41 -10.89 16.00
C GLU A 193 -8.66 -9.69 15.07
N LEU A 194 -9.27 -9.92 13.90
CA LEU A 194 -9.61 -8.92 12.90
C LEU A 194 -11.11 -8.60 12.91
N GLU A 195 -11.46 -7.32 13.04
CA GLU A 195 -12.84 -6.83 12.95
C GLU A 195 -13.35 -6.76 11.51
N VAL A 196 -13.48 -7.91 10.84
CA VAL A 196 -13.99 -7.96 9.47
C VAL A 196 -15.52 -7.88 9.39
N THR A 197 -16.20 -7.66 10.51
CA THR A 197 -17.66 -7.45 10.60
C THR A 197 -18.08 -6.01 10.34
N ALA A 198 -17.15 -5.05 10.45
CA ALA A 198 -17.37 -3.66 10.10
C ALA A 198 -17.71 -3.51 8.61
N ALA A 199 -18.49 -2.49 8.25
CA ALA A 199 -18.77 -2.21 6.85
C ALA A 199 -17.50 -1.68 6.15
N PRO A 200 -17.25 -2.05 4.87
CA PRO A 200 -16.22 -1.41 4.07
C PRO A 200 -16.46 0.10 3.95
N PRO A 201 -15.39 0.91 3.77
CA PRO A 201 -15.52 2.34 3.53
C PRO A 201 -16.44 2.63 2.35
N ALA A 202 -17.24 3.71 2.45
CA ALA A 202 -18.03 4.21 1.34
C ALA A 202 -17.13 4.68 0.18
N SER A 203 -17.71 4.84 -1.01
CA SER A 203 -16.94 5.20 -2.22
C SER A 203 -16.20 6.54 -2.11
N ASP A 204 -16.77 7.49 -1.38
CA ASP A 204 -16.28 8.86 -1.14
C ASP A 204 -15.49 9.00 0.18
N ALA A 205 -15.42 7.94 0.99
CA ALA A 205 -14.79 7.95 2.31
C ALA A 205 -13.35 8.45 2.31
N TYR A 206 -12.56 8.11 1.29
CA TYR A 206 -11.17 8.56 1.15
C TYR A 206 -11.05 10.04 0.79
N GLU A 207 -12.05 10.61 0.12
CA GLU A 207 -12.09 12.04 -0.20
C GLU A 207 -12.54 12.86 1.02
N LEU A 208 -13.45 12.31 1.82
CA LEU A 208 -13.98 12.91 3.04
C LEU A 208 -13.08 12.68 4.27
N GLY A 209 -12.15 11.71 4.21
CA GLY A 209 -11.25 11.35 5.29
C GLY A 209 -11.87 10.50 6.40
N ASP A 210 -13.08 9.96 6.19
CA ASP A 210 -13.80 9.11 7.15
C ASP A 210 -14.01 7.71 6.55
N THR A 211 -13.06 6.81 6.80
CA THR A 211 -13.11 5.44 6.26
C THR A 211 -13.75 4.42 7.20
N GLY A 212 -14.21 4.83 8.39
CA GLY A 212 -14.91 3.94 9.32
C GLY A 212 -14.08 2.73 9.77
N HIS A 213 -12.77 2.94 10.02
CA HIS A 213 -11.77 1.89 10.27
C HIS A 213 -12.26 0.74 11.18
N ALA A 214 -11.95 -0.49 10.76
CA ALA A 214 -12.08 -1.72 11.53
C ALA A 214 -10.89 -1.91 12.50
N ARG A 215 -11.13 -2.59 13.62
CA ARG A 215 -10.14 -2.81 14.68
C ARG A 215 -9.35 -4.11 14.52
N ILE A 216 -8.15 -4.11 15.10
CA ILE A 216 -7.27 -5.28 15.23
C ILE A 216 -6.90 -5.42 16.71
N TRP A 217 -7.16 -6.58 17.30
CA TRP A 217 -6.83 -6.88 18.69
C TRP A 217 -5.75 -7.94 18.79
N LEU A 218 -4.85 -7.78 19.77
CA LEU A 218 -3.93 -8.83 20.19
C LEU A 218 -4.61 -9.67 21.27
N ILE A 219 -4.58 -10.98 21.10
CA ILE A 219 -5.05 -11.95 22.09
C ILE A 219 -3.83 -12.33 22.93
N GLU A 220 -3.76 -11.81 24.16
CA GLU A 220 -2.74 -12.21 25.11
C GLU A 220 -3.02 -13.67 25.52
N ASN A 221 -2.11 -14.58 25.16
CA ASN A 221 -2.16 -15.93 25.70
C ASN A 221 -1.83 -15.82 27.19
N GLU A 222 -2.79 -16.15 28.07
CA GLU A 222 -2.49 -16.45 29.47
C GLU A 222 -1.48 -17.61 29.48
N GLY A 223 -0.24 -17.29 29.84
CA GLY A 223 0.83 -18.28 30.04
C GLY A 223 0.63 -19.08 31.31
#